data_AF-A0A1G9N9F2-F1
#
_entry.id   AF-A0A1G9N9F2-F1
#
_cell.length_a   1.000
_cell.length_b   1.000
_cell.length_c   1.000
_cell.angle_alpha   90.00
_cell.angle_beta   90.00
_cell.angle_gamma   90.00
#
_symmetry.space_group_name_H-M   'P 1'
#
loop_
_entity.id
_entity.type
_entity.pdbx_description
1 polymer ?
#
loop_
_entity_poly.entity_id
_entity_poly.type
_entity_poly.pdbx_seq_one_letter_code
_entity_poly.pdbx_strand_id
1 'polypeptide(L)'
;MIYEVLQVITEEVNSYFEGNPVSLENIATVMDSDGNDNQNTTTDIVLSLLNMQEEFAMKNISNNYSTGTTVDYRNHKVNLNLYVLFSATNALYTEALKGVSKIIEFFQGKSVFTQANSSFIREGDMMDVEDFRFSISLYTPTFEELNFIWGTLGGKQYPSVLYKVSLIELERKDVGVERGSLITEIDNQLKNIES
;
A
#
# COMPACT_ATOMS: atom_id res chain seq x y z
N MET A 1 6.33 -3.28 -5.27
CA MET A 1 4.94 -2.76 -5.33
C MET A 1 4.58 -1.76 -4.22
N ILE A 2 4.97 -1.94 -2.95
CA ILE A 2 4.54 -1.00 -1.88
C ILE A 2 5.11 0.40 -2.09
N TYR A 3 6.43 0.50 -2.30
CA TYR A 3 7.10 1.78 -2.53
C TYR A 3 6.52 2.51 -3.74
N GLU A 4 6.35 1.78 -4.84
CA GLU A 4 5.88 2.27 -6.13
C GLU A 4 4.46 2.81 -6.02
N VAL A 5 3.56 2.14 -5.29
CA VAL A 5 2.21 2.65 -5.03
C VAL A 5 2.24 3.95 -4.23
N LEU A 6 3.04 4.03 -3.15
CA LEU A 6 3.14 5.25 -2.35
C LEU A 6 3.80 6.41 -3.12
N GLN A 7 4.77 6.10 -3.98
CA GLN A 7 5.42 7.06 -4.84
C GLN A 7 4.43 7.61 -5.89
N VAL A 8 3.66 6.74 -6.55
CA VAL A 8 2.58 7.16 -7.47
C VAL A 8 1.59 8.09 -6.77
N ILE A 9 1.16 7.75 -5.55
CA ILE A 9 0.25 8.61 -4.77
C ILE A 9 0.90 9.97 -4.50
N THR A 10 2.17 9.99 -4.08
CA THR A 10 2.90 11.22 -3.78
C THR A 10 3.00 12.14 -5.00
N GLU A 11 3.39 11.60 -6.16
CA GLU A 11 3.55 12.35 -7.39
C GLU A 11 2.22 12.89 -7.94
N GLU A 12 1.16 12.09 -7.89
CA GLU A 12 -0.19 12.49 -8.28
C GLU A 12 -0.73 13.63 -7.43
N VAL A 13 -0.57 13.53 -6.11
CA VAL A 13 -0.97 14.58 -5.18
C VAL A 13 -0.14 15.84 -5.44
N ASN A 14 1.18 15.73 -5.58
CA ASN A 14 2.04 16.87 -5.91
C ASN A 14 1.64 17.54 -7.23
N SER A 15 1.31 16.75 -8.26
CA SER A 15 0.79 17.26 -9.52
C SER A 15 -0.51 18.06 -9.33
N TYR A 16 -1.44 17.59 -8.49
CA TYR A 16 -2.65 18.33 -8.14
C TYR A 16 -2.39 19.63 -7.37
N PHE A 17 -1.34 19.66 -6.55
CA PHE A 17 -0.93 20.86 -5.82
C PHE A 17 -0.14 21.86 -6.68
N GLU A 18 0.19 21.52 -7.93
CA GLU A 18 1.05 22.31 -8.82
C GLU A 18 2.43 22.64 -8.20
N GLY A 19 2.96 21.70 -7.40
CA GLY A 19 4.22 21.86 -6.69
C GLY A 19 4.66 20.56 -6.04
N ASN A 20 5.67 20.61 -5.15
CA ASN A 20 6.14 19.43 -4.42
C ASN A 20 5.99 19.56 -2.89
N PRO A 21 4.80 19.94 -2.36
CA PRO A 21 4.62 20.09 -0.91
C PRO A 21 4.54 18.76 -0.17
N VAL A 22 4.29 17.63 -0.87
CA VAL A 22 4.18 16.30 -0.26
C VAL A 22 5.48 15.53 -0.42
N SER A 23 6.04 15.03 0.68
CA SER A 23 7.16 14.07 0.66
C SER A 23 6.76 12.71 1.24
N LEU A 24 7.34 11.64 0.68
CA LEU A 24 7.19 10.27 1.17
C LEU A 24 8.26 9.98 2.22
N GLU A 25 7.91 10.13 3.50
CA GLU A 25 8.83 10.00 4.62
C GLU A 25 8.14 9.40 5.85
N ASN A 26 8.92 8.99 6.85
CA ASN A 26 8.37 8.61 8.14
C ASN A 26 8.24 9.85 9.05
N ILE A 27 7.01 10.22 9.38
CA ILE A 27 6.70 11.37 10.21
C ILE A 27 7.40 11.32 11.58
N ALA A 28 7.63 10.14 12.16
CA ALA A 28 8.36 10.01 13.42
C ALA A 28 9.82 10.50 13.28
N THR A 29 10.47 10.20 12.16
CA THR A 29 11.85 10.63 11.90
C THR A 29 11.94 12.13 11.66
N VAL A 30 10.94 12.71 10.99
CA VAL A 30 10.84 14.17 10.79
C VAL A 30 10.70 14.88 12.13
N MET A 31 9.90 14.35 13.06
CA MET A 31 9.73 14.91 14.40
C MET A 31 10.99 14.85 15.26
N ASP A 32 11.76 13.78 15.17
CA ASP A 32 13.02 13.65 15.91
C ASP A 32 14.08 14.64 15.39
N SER A 33 13.98 15.05 14.12
CA SER A 33 14.93 15.94 13.45
C SER A 33 14.65 17.43 13.69
N ASP A 34 13.42 17.79 14.06
CA ASP A 34 13.01 19.17 14.41
C ASP A 34 13.83 19.79 15.55
N GLY A 35 14.58 18.99 16.31
CA GLY A 35 15.43 19.42 17.40
C GLY A 35 16.73 20.11 16.99
N ASN A 36 17.15 20.08 15.71
CA ASN A 36 18.50 20.54 15.36
C ASN A 36 18.72 21.35 14.07
N ASP A 37 17.74 21.56 13.18
CA ASP A 37 17.88 22.54 12.09
C ASP A 37 16.53 22.79 11.40
N ASN A 38 15.99 24.00 11.40
CA ASN A 38 14.65 24.24 10.82
C ASN A 38 14.49 25.63 10.19
N GLN A 39 15.06 25.79 9.00
CA GLN A 39 14.66 26.86 8.08
C GLN A 39 14.56 26.42 6.60
N ASN A 40 14.54 25.12 6.25
CA ASN A 40 14.54 24.77 4.82
C ASN A 40 14.00 23.38 4.42
N THR A 41 13.11 22.76 5.19
CA THR A 41 12.26 21.71 4.61
C THR A 41 11.11 22.40 3.86
N THR A 42 11.19 22.36 2.54
CA THR A 42 10.19 22.93 1.61
C THR A 42 8.90 22.11 1.53
N THR A 43 8.81 21.03 2.32
CA THR A 43 7.72 20.06 2.32
C THR A 43 6.75 20.36 3.47
N ASP A 44 5.53 20.72 3.09
CA ASP A 44 4.46 21.11 4.03
C ASP A 44 3.65 19.91 4.54
N ILE A 45 3.73 18.78 3.84
CA ILE A 45 2.93 17.58 4.09
C ILE A 45 3.81 16.34 3.96
N VAL A 46 3.73 15.45 4.94
CA VAL A 46 4.44 14.17 4.96
C VAL A 46 3.44 13.04 4.77
N LEU A 47 3.68 12.19 3.78
CA LEU A 47 2.98 10.91 3.58
C LEU A 47 3.77 9.79 4.24
N SER A 48 3.18 9.14 5.24
CA SER A 48 3.80 8.01 5.97
C SER A 48 2.93 6.75 5.90
N LEU A 49 3.58 5.59 5.77
CA LEU A 49 2.93 4.31 5.97
C LEU A 49 2.87 3.99 7.48
N LEU A 50 1.67 3.83 8.04
CA LEU A 50 1.48 3.52 9.46
C LEU A 50 1.37 2.02 9.72
N ASN A 51 0.59 1.32 8.91
CA ASN A 51 0.29 -0.09 9.14
C ASN A 51 -0.06 -0.79 7.83
N MET A 52 0.02 -2.12 7.84
CA MET A 52 -0.38 -2.98 6.74
C MET A 52 -1.19 -4.16 7.25
N GLN A 53 -2.22 -4.54 6.49
CA GLN A 53 -3.06 -5.70 6.80
C GLN A 53 -3.22 -6.55 5.55
N GLU A 54 -3.15 -7.87 5.71
CA GLU A 54 -3.46 -8.80 4.62
C GLU A 54 -4.97 -8.91 4.42
N GLU A 55 -5.43 -8.82 3.17
CA GLU A 55 -6.82 -9.02 2.77
C GLU A 55 -7.05 -10.51 2.47
N PHE A 56 -7.54 -11.26 3.45
CA PHE A 56 -7.72 -12.71 3.36
C PHE A 56 -8.91 -13.12 2.46
N ALA A 57 -9.85 -12.22 2.17
CA ALA A 57 -11.04 -12.54 1.39
C ALA A 57 -10.71 -13.05 -0.03
N MET A 58 -9.58 -12.63 -0.60
CA MET A 58 -9.14 -13.04 -1.95
C MET A 58 -8.32 -14.34 -1.96
N LYS A 59 -7.98 -14.94 -0.80
CA LYS A 59 -7.29 -16.24 -0.71
C LYS A 59 -8.11 -17.43 -1.22
N ASN A 60 -9.41 -17.25 -1.41
CA ASN A 60 -10.34 -18.36 -1.65
C ASN A 60 -10.48 -18.76 -3.13
N ILE A 61 -9.62 -18.26 -4.02
CA ILE A 61 -9.55 -18.70 -5.41
C ILE A 61 -8.39 -19.70 -5.52
N SER A 62 -8.73 -20.98 -5.71
CA SER A 62 -7.74 -22.03 -6.00
C SER A 62 -6.96 -21.64 -7.26
N ASN A 63 -5.64 -21.41 -7.11
CA ASN A 63 -4.76 -21.05 -8.23
C ASN A 63 -4.09 -22.28 -8.87
N ASN A 64 -4.78 -23.43 -8.86
CA ASN A 64 -4.28 -24.64 -9.48
C ASN A 64 -4.55 -24.59 -10.98
N TYR A 65 -3.54 -24.19 -11.76
CA TYR A 65 -3.59 -24.35 -13.20
C TYR A 65 -2.96 -25.69 -13.57
N SER A 66 -3.79 -26.64 -14.04
CA SER A 66 -3.30 -27.87 -14.67
C SER A 66 -3.12 -27.62 -16.17
N THR A 67 -1.88 -27.59 -16.64
CA THR A 67 -1.58 -27.55 -18.08
C THR A 67 -1.12 -28.93 -18.53
N GLY A 68 -2.02 -29.73 -19.09
CA GLY A 68 -1.71 -31.08 -19.56
C GLY A 68 -1.28 -32.03 -18.43
N THR A 69 -0.08 -32.61 -18.53
CA THR A 69 0.49 -33.60 -17.59
C THR A 69 1.30 -33.01 -16.43
N THR A 70 1.40 -31.69 -16.36
CA THR A 70 2.19 -30.96 -15.35
C THR A 70 1.29 -30.09 -14.50
N VAL A 71 1.39 -30.24 -13.18
CA VAL A 71 0.77 -29.33 -12.21
C VAL A 71 1.81 -28.26 -11.86
N ASP A 72 1.53 -27.01 -12.22
CA ASP A 72 2.37 -25.87 -11.85
C ASP A 72 1.86 -25.32 -10.50
N TYR A 73 2.59 -25.60 -9.42
CA TYR A 73 2.32 -24.96 -8.13
C TYR A 73 2.92 -23.54 -8.13
N ARG A 74 2.06 -22.52 -8.21
CA ARG A 74 2.43 -21.12 -7.96
C ARG A 74 1.94 -20.67 -6.60
N ASN A 75 2.76 -19.92 -5.87
CA ASN A 75 2.33 -19.29 -4.63
C ASN A 75 1.18 -18.32 -4.90
N HIS A 76 0.22 -18.28 -3.97
CA HIS A 76 -0.90 -17.36 -4.04
C HIS A 76 -0.43 -15.91 -3.89
N LYS A 77 -1.09 -14.99 -4.60
CA LYS A 77 -0.84 -13.55 -4.51
C LYS A 77 -1.21 -13.04 -3.12
N VAL A 78 -0.35 -12.24 -2.50
CA VAL A 78 -0.69 -11.57 -1.23
C VAL A 78 -1.38 -10.25 -1.57
N ASN A 79 -2.61 -10.08 -1.08
CA ASN A 79 -3.35 -8.83 -1.21
C ASN A 79 -3.18 -8.03 0.08
N LEU A 80 -2.72 -6.78 -0.03
CA LEU A 80 -2.51 -5.91 1.11
C LEU A 80 -3.45 -4.71 1.12
N ASN A 81 -3.80 -4.31 2.33
CA ASN A 81 -4.34 -3.01 2.69
C ASN A 81 -3.25 -2.21 3.42
N LEU A 82 -2.95 -1.02 2.94
CA LEU A 82 -2.03 -0.09 3.58
C LEU A 82 -2.82 1.03 4.26
N TYR A 83 -2.39 1.41 5.45
CA TYR A 83 -2.90 2.57 6.19
C TYR A 83 -1.87 3.68 6.11
N VAL A 84 -2.20 4.75 5.39
CA VAL A 84 -1.27 5.83 5.05
C VAL A 84 -1.75 7.16 5.63
N LEU A 85 -0.87 7.86 6.34
CA LEU A 85 -1.14 9.11 7.03
C LEU A 85 -0.53 10.27 6.25
N PHE A 86 -1.35 11.25 5.90
CA PHE A 86 -0.88 12.56 5.46
C PHE A 86 -0.86 13.49 6.67
N SER A 87 0.32 13.99 7.04
CA SER A 87 0.53 14.90 8.17
C SER A 87 1.00 16.25 7.67
N ALA A 88 0.23 17.31 7.92
CA ALA A 88 0.62 18.66 7.55
C ALA A 88 1.53 19.27 8.64
N THR A 89 2.81 19.42 8.32
CA THR A 89 3.89 19.85 9.25
C THR A 89 4.14 21.35 9.21
N ASN A 90 3.43 22.10 8.37
CA ASN A 90 3.58 23.55 8.23
C ASN A 90 3.45 24.29 9.58
N ALA A 91 4.38 25.22 9.84
CA ALA A 91 4.41 26.03 11.06
C ALA A 91 3.15 26.89 11.27
N LEU A 92 2.54 27.36 10.16
CA LEU A 92 1.27 28.08 10.18
C LEU A 92 0.11 27.08 10.14
N TYR A 93 -0.55 26.92 11.29
CA TYR A 93 -1.68 25.99 11.44
C TYR A 93 -2.79 26.20 10.40
N THR A 94 -3.06 27.45 10.00
CA THR A 94 -4.07 27.76 8.97
C THR A 94 -3.68 27.21 7.59
N GLU A 95 -2.40 27.24 7.24
CA GLU A 95 -1.91 26.65 5.98
C GLU A 95 -1.90 25.12 6.08
N ALA A 96 -1.54 24.56 7.24
CA ALA A 96 -1.64 23.13 7.49
C ALA A 96 -3.06 22.59 7.28
N LEU A 97 -4.09 23.28 7.78
CA LEU A 97 -5.50 22.91 7.57
C LEU A 97 -5.94 23.00 6.10
N LYS A 98 -5.46 24.01 5.35
CA LYS A 98 -5.70 24.11 3.90
C LYS A 98 -5.05 22.94 3.15
N GLY A 99 -3.84 22.56 3.55
CA GLY A 99 -3.15 21.38 3.02
C GLY A 99 -3.99 20.11 3.20
N VAL A 100 -4.44 19.83 4.43
CA VAL A 100 -5.33 18.68 4.71
C VAL A 100 -6.61 18.74 3.87
N SER A 101 -7.21 19.92 3.73
CA SER A 101 -8.44 20.09 2.92
C SER A 101 -8.20 19.74 1.45
N LYS A 102 -7.11 20.24 0.86
CA LYS A 102 -6.73 19.91 -0.53
C LYS A 102 -6.44 18.43 -0.74
N ILE A 103 -5.83 17.74 0.22
CA ILE A 103 -5.64 16.28 0.17
C ILE A 103 -7.01 15.58 0.09
N ILE A 104 -7.96 16.01 0.91
CA ILE A 104 -9.32 15.43 0.93
C ILE A 104 -10.03 15.70 -0.40
N GLU A 105 -9.95 16.92 -0.94
CA GLU A 105 -10.52 17.28 -2.25
C GLU A 105 -9.95 16.42 -3.38
N PHE A 106 -8.63 16.22 -3.39
CA PHE A 106 -7.98 15.36 -4.38
C PHE A 106 -8.54 13.94 -4.38
N PHE A 107 -8.58 13.27 -3.22
CA PHE A 107 -9.06 11.90 -3.12
C PHE A 107 -10.59 11.77 -3.27
N GLN A 108 -11.33 12.86 -3.05
CA GLN A 108 -12.75 12.93 -3.38
C GLN A 108 -12.97 12.93 -4.89
N GLY A 109 -12.08 13.57 -5.66
CA GLY A 109 -12.10 13.55 -7.12
C GLY A 109 -11.51 12.28 -7.75
N LYS A 110 -10.57 11.60 -7.08
CA LYS A 110 -9.89 10.39 -7.58
C LYS A 110 -9.65 9.37 -6.47
N SER A 111 -10.37 8.26 -6.52
CA SER A 111 -10.27 7.17 -5.53
C SER A 111 -9.71 5.85 -6.09
N VAL A 112 -9.60 5.71 -7.42
CA VAL A 112 -9.08 4.50 -8.08
C VAL A 112 -7.90 4.88 -8.96
N PHE A 113 -6.79 4.18 -8.73
CA PHE A 113 -5.53 4.40 -9.41
C PHE A 113 -5.20 3.15 -10.21
N THR A 114 -4.79 3.37 -11.44
CA THR A 114 -4.39 2.36 -12.42
C THR A 114 -3.19 2.88 -13.18
N GLN A 115 -2.40 2.00 -13.78
CA GLN A 115 -1.29 2.43 -14.62
C GLN A 115 -1.74 3.35 -15.78
N ALA A 116 -2.97 3.16 -16.29
CA ALA A 116 -3.51 3.93 -17.41
C ALA A 116 -4.05 5.33 -17.03
N ASN A 117 -4.42 5.55 -15.78
CA ASN A 117 -5.01 6.82 -15.32
C ASN A 117 -4.14 7.58 -14.32
N SER A 118 -2.92 7.09 -14.06
CA SER A 118 -1.96 7.72 -13.16
C SER A 118 -0.72 8.16 -13.91
N SER A 119 -0.34 9.41 -13.74
CA SER A 119 0.90 10.01 -14.23
C SER A 119 1.95 9.91 -13.14
N PHE A 120 3.05 9.23 -13.46
CA PHE A 120 4.22 9.14 -12.58
C PHE A 120 5.50 9.07 -13.41
N ILE A 121 6.61 9.47 -12.81
CA ILE A 121 7.93 9.50 -13.42
C ILE A 121 8.48 8.07 -13.43
N ARG A 122 8.85 7.58 -14.62
CA ARG A 122 9.41 6.24 -14.83
C ARG A 122 10.94 6.29 -14.79
N GLU A 123 11.48 6.45 -13.60
CA GLU A 123 12.93 6.48 -13.36
C GLU A 123 13.32 5.56 -12.19
N GLY A 124 14.54 5.00 -12.23
CA GLY A 124 15.05 4.12 -11.17
C GLY A 124 14.12 2.93 -10.90
N ASP A 125 13.73 2.76 -9.64
CA ASP A 125 12.83 1.69 -9.19
C ASP A 125 11.41 1.79 -9.79
N MET A 126 11.07 2.93 -10.42
CA MET A 126 9.78 3.16 -11.09
C MET A 126 9.78 2.82 -12.59
N MET A 127 10.92 2.40 -13.16
CA MET A 127 11.03 2.11 -14.60
C MET A 127 10.22 0.87 -15.01
N ASP A 128 10.33 -0.20 -14.23
CA ASP A 128 9.75 -1.52 -14.51
C ASP A 128 8.49 -1.81 -13.68
N VAL A 129 7.75 -0.77 -13.27
CA VAL A 129 6.51 -0.92 -12.51
C VAL A 129 5.50 -1.72 -13.32
N GLU A 130 5.08 -2.84 -12.76
CA GLU A 130 4.06 -3.71 -13.33
C GLU A 130 2.70 -3.02 -13.35
N ASP A 131 1.76 -3.56 -14.13
CA ASP A 131 0.39 -3.05 -14.11
C ASP A 131 -0.17 -3.13 -12.69
N PHE A 132 -0.72 -2.02 -12.23
CA PHE A 132 -1.25 -1.89 -10.89
C PHE A 132 -2.67 -1.35 -10.95
N ARG A 133 -3.47 -1.78 -9.99
CA ARG A 133 -4.79 -1.21 -9.72
C ARG A 133 -5.07 -1.25 -8.24
N PHE A 134 -5.18 -0.09 -7.63
CA PHE A 134 -5.52 0.04 -6.21
C PHE A 134 -6.61 1.10 -6.02
N SER A 135 -7.32 0.98 -4.91
CA SER A 135 -8.31 1.98 -4.49
C SER A 135 -7.91 2.59 -3.17
N ILE A 136 -8.20 3.87 -3.00
CA ILE A 136 -7.95 4.59 -1.76
C ILE A 136 -9.28 5.10 -1.18
N SER A 137 -9.41 5.03 0.14
CA SER A 137 -10.62 5.43 0.87
C SER A 137 -10.26 6.08 2.20
N LEU A 138 -11.04 7.07 2.62
CA LEU A 138 -10.83 7.76 3.88
C LEU A 138 -11.01 6.78 5.05
N TYR A 139 -10.06 6.77 5.98
CA TYR A 139 -10.12 5.99 7.21
C TYR A 139 -10.23 6.92 8.41
N THR A 140 -11.29 6.76 9.18
CA THR A 140 -11.57 7.58 10.36
C THR A 140 -11.36 6.76 11.64
N PRO A 141 -10.16 6.83 12.27
CA PRO A 141 -9.92 6.13 13.52
C PRO A 141 -10.79 6.71 14.65
N THR A 142 -11.02 5.90 15.68
CA THR A 142 -11.54 6.38 16.96
C THR A 142 -10.53 7.34 17.64
N PHE A 143 -10.99 8.14 18.59
CA PHE A 143 -10.08 9.01 19.36
C PHE A 143 -9.01 8.22 20.12
N GLU A 144 -9.33 7.01 20.59
CA GLU A 144 -8.39 6.13 21.29
C GLU A 144 -7.31 5.60 20.35
N GLU A 145 -7.69 5.09 19.17
CA GLU A 145 -6.73 4.65 18.14
C GLU A 145 -5.87 5.82 17.66
N LEU A 146 -6.46 6.99 17.45
CA LEU A 146 -5.73 8.19 17.05
C LEU A 146 -4.71 8.60 18.12
N ASN A 147 -5.09 8.53 19.39
CA ASN A 147 -4.18 8.79 20.51
C ASN A 147 -3.04 7.77 20.55
N PHE A 148 -3.34 6.49 20.35
CA PHE A 148 -2.31 5.44 20.27
C PHE A 148 -1.35 5.68 19.11
N ILE A 149 -1.86 5.97 17.91
CA ILE A 149 -1.06 6.28 16.72
C ILE A 149 -0.07 7.41 17.04
N TRP A 150 -0.56 8.56 17.48
CA TRP A 150 0.31 9.70 17.77
C TRP A 150 1.22 9.46 18.97
N GLY A 151 0.79 8.71 19.98
CA GLY A 151 1.62 8.30 21.10
C GLY A 151 2.83 7.48 20.67
N THR A 152 2.66 6.58 19.69
CA THR A 152 3.78 5.78 19.14
C THR A 152 4.71 6.58 18.23
N LEU A 153 4.23 7.67 17.63
CA LEU A 153 4.98 8.54 16.72
C LEU A 153 5.71 9.70 17.43
N GLY A 154 5.88 9.65 18.76
CA GLY A 154 6.57 10.69 19.52
C GLY A 154 5.65 11.72 20.21
N GLY A 155 4.34 11.57 20.10
CA GLY A 155 3.35 12.29 20.91
C GLY A 155 2.98 13.71 20.44
N LYS A 156 3.67 14.28 19.44
CA LYS A 156 3.33 15.58 18.85
C LYS A 156 2.33 15.38 17.72
N GLN A 157 1.09 15.82 17.91
CA GLN A 157 0.05 15.67 16.90
C GLN A 157 0.07 16.81 15.88
N TYR A 158 0.02 16.47 14.59
CA TYR A 158 -0.21 17.42 13.49
C TYR A 158 -1.63 17.28 12.92
N PRO A 159 -2.17 18.35 12.28
CA PRO A 159 -3.33 18.20 11.40
C PRO A 159 -3.05 17.10 10.37
N SER A 160 -3.93 16.12 10.30
CA SER A 160 -3.66 14.92 9.51
C SER A 160 -4.94 14.25 9.03
N VAL A 161 -4.78 13.44 8.00
CA VAL A 161 -5.84 12.60 7.43
C VAL A 161 -5.27 11.22 7.11
N LEU A 162 -6.03 10.17 7.47
CA LEU A 162 -5.62 8.78 7.33
C LEU A 162 -6.45 8.13 6.22
N TYR A 163 -5.77 7.41 5.33
CA TYR A 163 -6.39 6.71 4.21
C TYR A 163 -6.05 5.23 4.24
N LYS A 164 -6.98 4.40 3.79
CA LYS A 164 -6.78 2.98 3.50
C LYS A 164 -6.59 2.81 2.00
N VAL A 165 -5.40 2.38 1.58
CA VAL A 165 -5.11 1.92 0.22
C VAL A 165 -5.34 0.41 0.17
N SER A 166 -6.16 -0.08 -0.75
CA SER A 166 -6.56 -1.49 -0.81
C SER A 166 -6.19 -2.12 -2.16
N LEU A 167 -6.10 -3.45 -2.17
CA LEU A 167 -5.81 -4.28 -3.36
C LEU A 167 -4.41 -4.11 -3.92
N ILE A 168 -3.40 -4.00 -3.04
CA ILE A 168 -2.01 -4.06 -3.48
C ILE A 168 -1.60 -5.52 -3.57
N GLU A 169 -1.46 -6.01 -4.80
CA GLU A 169 -1.01 -7.36 -5.08
C GLU A 169 0.52 -7.46 -4.99
N LEU A 170 1.00 -8.43 -4.24
CA LEU A 170 2.39 -8.85 -4.19
C LEU A 170 2.49 -10.30 -4.65
N GLU A 171 3.23 -10.52 -5.74
CA GLU A 171 3.53 -11.82 -6.27
C GLU A 171 5.04 -12.06 -6.27
N ARG A 172 5.47 -13.22 -5.78
CA ARG A 172 6.87 -13.64 -5.87
C ARG A 172 7.12 -14.18 -7.29
N LYS A 173 7.94 -13.48 -8.06
CA LYS A 173 8.29 -13.86 -9.44
C LYS A 173 9.15 -15.12 -9.53
N ASP A 174 9.96 -15.40 -8.50
CA ASP A 174 10.90 -16.52 -8.45
C ASP A 174 10.39 -17.66 -7.56
N VAL A 175 9.32 -18.33 -7.98
CA VAL A 175 8.98 -19.66 -7.46
C VAL A 175 9.40 -20.66 -8.51
N GLY A 176 10.49 -21.40 -8.23
CA GLY A 176 10.87 -22.55 -9.05
C GLY A 176 9.66 -23.47 -9.16
N VAL A 177 9.23 -23.74 -10.39
CA VAL A 177 8.07 -24.59 -10.67
C VAL A 177 8.34 -25.96 -10.06
N GLU A 178 7.71 -26.26 -8.92
CA GLU A 178 7.63 -27.63 -8.43
C GLU A 178 6.71 -28.39 -9.39
N ARG A 179 7.32 -29.02 -10.39
CA ARG A 179 6.64 -29.90 -11.35
C ARG A 179 6.22 -31.17 -10.61
N GLY A 180 5.00 -31.19 -10.09
CA GLY A 180 4.35 -32.41 -9.64
C GLY A 180 3.79 -33.19 -10.83
N SER A 181 4.07 -34.50 -10.91
CA SER A 181 3.37 -35.42 -11.81
C SER A 181 1.92 -35.61 -11.35
N LEU A 182 0.98 -35.70 -12.30
CA LEU A 182 -0.41 -36.08 -11.98
C LEU A 182 -0.45 -37.49 -11.36
N ILE A 183 -1.38 -37.73 -10.43
CA ILE A 183 -1.71 -39.07 -9.96
C ILE A 183 -2.38 -39.81 -11.13
N THR A 184 -1.63 -40.66 -11.82
CA THR A 184 -2.11 -41.43 -12.98
C THR A 184 -2.79 -42.74 -12.61
N GLU A 185 -2.63 -43.21 -11.37
CA GLU A 185 -3.11 -44.54 -10.97
C GLU A 185 -3.61 -44.56 -9.53
N ILE A 186 -4.80 -45.13 -9.32
CA ILE A 186 -5.38 -45.42 -8.00
C ILE A 186 -5.46 -46.94 -7.91
N ASP A 187 -4.53 -47.58 -7.19
CA ASP A 187 -4.59 -49.02 -6.91
C ASP A 187 -5.58 -49.28 -5.76
N ASN A 188 -6.79 -49.72 -6.13
CA ASN A 188 -7.79 -50.18 -5.17
C ASN A 188 -7.60 -51.67 -4.88
N GLN A 189 -6.68 -51.99 -3.95
CA GLN A 189 -6.57 -53.33 -3.37
C GLN A 189 -7.78 -53.61 -2.46
N LEU A 190 -8.89 -54.07 -3.05
CA LEU A 190 -10.00 -54.62 -2.28
C LEU A 190 -9.59 -55.99 -1.71
N LYS A 191 -9.31 -56.04 -0.40
CA LYS A 191 -9.21 -57.30 0.34
C LYS A 191 -10.59 -57.97 0.33
N ASN A 192 -10.76 -59.00 -0.50
CA ASN A 192 -11.86 -59.95 -0.34
C ASN A 192 -11.72 -60.63 1.02
N ILE A 193 -12.65 -60.36 1.93
CA ILE A 193 -12.81 -61.13 3.15
C ILE A 193 -13.69 -62.32 2.76
N GLU A 194 -13.07 -63.47 2.48
CA GLU A 194 -13.79 -64.74 2.42
C GLU A 194 -14.21 -65.15 3.84
N SER A 195 -15.52 -65.27 4.07
CA SER A 195 -16.18 -66.22 4.99
C SER A 195 -17.68 -66.25 4.72
#